data_AF-A0A7V5HMH4-F1
#
_entry.id   AF-A0A7V5HMH4-F1
#
_cell.length_a   1.000
_cell.length_b   1.000
_cell.length_c   1.000
_cell.angle_alpha   90.00
_cell.angle_beta   90.00
_cell.angle_gamma   90.00
#
_symmetry.space_group_name_H-M   'P 1'
#
loop_
_entity.id
_entity.type
_entity.pdbx_description
1 polymer ?
#
loop_
_entity_poly.entity_id
_entity_poly.type
_entity_poly.pdbx_seq_one_letter_code
_entity_poly.pdbx_strand_id
1 'polypeptide(L)'
;DTTFDVTPLHHVRIQAAFQKYVDNAVSKTINMPNEAKIEDVATVYKEAYKLGLKGLTVYRDGSRQEQVIKVAKSEGGERRKPGTLAPRPRPNITRGRTIKMVTEMGNCYITINEDEYGLFEVFIHLGKSGSSAMAFTEAIGRLISLALRSGVSPQEIIKQLKGIKSSTPTRQDTGDVVFSVPDAIAKALEKYLKGGEQLELLPSKSRSLMFRPILKPGNEKEDSGREQDLCPECGGVLVYQEGCYTCMDCGYSKCE
;
A
#
# COMPACT_ATOMS: atom_id res chain seq x y z
N ASP A 1 8.80 15.75 21.41
CA ASP A 1 7.93 15.51 22.57
C ASP A 1 6.50 15.89 22.24
N THR A 2 5.61 14.91 22.29
CA THR A 2 4.18 15.11 22.21
C THR A 2 3.61 15.46 23.58
N THR A 3 2.37 15.93 23.59
CA THR A 3 1.64 16.28 24.81
C THR A 3 1.59 15.15 25.86
N PHE A 4 1.65 13.88 25.42
CA PHE A 4 1.64 12.70 26.29
C PHE A 4 3.00 12.36 26.91
N ASP A 5 4.09 12.92 26.37
CA ASP A 5 5.45 12.72 26.90
C ASP A 5 5.73 13.62 28.12
N VAL A 6 4.82 14.55 28.43
CA VAL A 6 4.91 15.49 29.55
C VAL A 6 3.89 15.09 30.62
N THR A 7 4.37 14.88 31.86
CA THR A 7 3.51 14.48 32.98
C THR A 7 2.47 15.56 33.30
N PRO A 8 1.27 15.19 33.82
CA PRO A 8 0.23 16.15 34.17
C PRO A 8 0.71 17.29 35.08
N LEU A 9 1.57 16.98 36.06
CA LEU A 9 2.16 17.98 36.95
C LEU A 9 3.14 18.92 36.24
N HIS A 10 3.87 18.45 35.23
CA HIS A 10 4.69 19.35 34.40
C HIS A 10 3.83 20.31 33.59
N HIS A 11 2.70 19.86 33.03
CA HIS A 11 1.75 20.78 32.37
C HIS A 11 1.29 21.90 33.32
N VAL A 12 0.97 21.57 34.58
CA VAL A 12 0.57 22.55 35.61
C VAL A 12 1.70 23.53 35.91
N ARG A 13 2.93 23.05 36.09
CA ARG A 13 4.10 23.90 36.37
C ARG A 13 4.40 24.86 35.21
N ILE A 14 4.27 24.39 33.98
CA ILE A 14 4.41 25.23 32.79
C ILE A 14 3.33 26.31 32.79
N GLN A 15 2.06 25.95 33.00
CA GLN A 15 0.98 26.93 33.08
C GLN A 15 1.23 27.96 34.19
N ALA A 16 1.72 27.54 35.36
CA ALA A 16 2.05 28.42 36.47
C ALA A 16 3.19 29.38 36.14
N ALA A 17 4.20 28.95 35.37
CA ALA A 17 5.27 29.82 34.90
C ALA A 17 4.73 30.97 34.03
N PHE A 18 3.81 30.69 33.13
CA PHE A 18 3.15 31.73 32.31
C PHE A 18 2.21 32.60 33.13
N GLN A 19 1.41 32.02 34.03
CA GLN A 19 0.41 32.75 34.82
C GLN A 19 1.00 33.88 35.68
N LYS A 20 2.29 33.80 36.05
CA LYS A 20 3.03 34.87 36.77
C LYS A 20 3.09 36.19 36.01
N TYR A 21 3.04 36.15 34.67
CA TYR A 21 3.16 37.31 33.80
C TYR A 21 1.84 37.62 33.06
N VAL A 22 0.74 36.99 33.47
CA VAL A 22 -0.58 37.17 32.85
C VAL A 22 -1.59 37.60 33.92
N ASP A 23 -2.12 38.80 33.75
CA ASP A 23 -3.17 39.43 34.54
C ASP A 23 -4.53 38.71 34.40
N ASN A 24 -4.81 38.19 33.21
CA ASN A 24 -5.95 37.34 32.91
C ASN A 24 -5.66 35.85 33.21
N ALA A 25 -6.63 34.96 32.99
CA ALA A 25 -6.43 33.52 33.16
C ALA A 25 -5.75 32.90 31.92
N VAL A 26 -4.86 31.93 32.14
CA VAL A 26 -4.23 31.14 31.06
C VAL A 26 -5.11 29.94 30.72
N SER A 27 -5.68 29.90 29.51
CA SER A 27 -6.47 28.76 29.02
C SER A 27 -5.53 27.66 28.51
N LYS A 28 -5.28 26.65 29.34
CA LYS A 28 -4.46 25.49 28.99
C LYS A 28 -5.11 24.18 29.44
N THR A 29 -5.13 23.23 28.52
CA THR A 29 -5.55 21.85 28.79
C THR A 29 -4.38 21.02 29.33
N ILE A 30 -4.60 20.41 30.50
CA ILE A 30 -3.75 19.40 31.12
C ILE A 30 -4.20 18.03 30.59
N ASN A 31 -3.42 17.46 29.68
CA ASN A 31 -3.75 16.15 29.10
C ASN A 31 -3.26 15.04 30.03
N MET A 32 -4.10 14.03 30.20
CA MET A 32 -3.84 12.89 31.06
C MET A 32 -4.02 11.59 30.27
N PRO A 33 -3.25 10.54 30.58
CA PRO A 33 -3.39 9.24 29.94
C PRO A 33 -4.75 8.61 30.24
N ASN A 34 -5.17 7.63 29.43
CA ASN A 34 -6.46 6.96 29.59
C ASN A 34 -6.58 6.25 30.95
N GLU A 35 -5.45 5.76 31.45
CA GLU A 35 -5.32 5.04 32.73
C GLU A 35 -5.37 5.97 33.96
N ALA A 36 -5.43 7.30 33.77
CA ALA A 36 -5.45 8.26 34.88
C ALA A 36 -6.71 8.09 35.74
N LYS A 37 -6.49 8.01 37.05
CA LYS A 37 -7.53 7.83 38.05
C LYS A 37 -8.04 9.16 38.58
N ILE A 38 -9.12 9.11 39.37
CA ILE A 38 -9.74 10.28 39.98
C ILE A 38 -8.74 10.98 40.93
N GLU A 39 -7.90 10.20 41.62
CA GLU A 39 -6.89 10.72 42.54
C GLU A 39 -5.81 11.54 41.83
N ASP A 40 -5.44 11.14 40.60
CA ASP A 40 -4.47 11.86 39.77
C ASP A 40 -5.02 13.22 39.36
N VAL A 41 -6.29 13.26 38.96
CA VAL A 41 -7.02 14.50 38.62
C VAL A 41 -7.12 15.41 39.85
N ALA A 42 -7.46 14.86 41.02
CA ALA A 42 -7.53 15.61 42.27
C ALA A 42 -6.17 16.21 42.66
N THR A 43 -5.07 15.47 42.42
CA THR A 43 -3.71 15.94 42.66
C THR A 43 -3.37 17.13 41.77
N VAL A 44 -3.72 17.08 40.49
CA VAL A 44 -3.56 18.19 39.54
C VAL A 44 -4.30 19.45 40.03
N TYR A 45 -5.56 19.32 40.45
CA TYR A 45 -6.33 20.44 40.99
C TYR A 45 -5.70 21.04 42.25
N LYS A 46 -5.26 20.19 43.19
CA LYS A 46 -4.60 20.65 44.44
C LYS A 46 -3.29 21.38 44.15
N GLU A 47 -2.48 20.88 43.24
CA GLU A 47 -1.21 21.52 42.85
C GLU A 47 -1.43 22.85 42.12
N ALA A 48 -2.41 22.91 41.22
CA ALA A 48 -2.80 24.15 40.56
C ALA A 48 -3.25 25.24 41.55
N TYR A 49 -4.02 24.85 42.57
CA TYR A 49 -4.45 25.74 43.64
C TYR A 49 -3.25 26.26 44.46
N LYS A 50 -2.33 25.38 44.87
CA LYS A 50 -1.11 25.78 45.59
C LYS A 50 -0.24 26.75 44.78
N LEU A 51 -0.22 26.60 43.46
CA LEU A 51 0.55 27.44 42.55
C LEU A 51 -0.18 28.74 42.15
N GLY A 52 -1.37 29.00 42.67
CA GLY A 52 -2.13 30.23 42.42
C GLY A 52 -2.69 30.35 41.01
N LEU A 53 -2.96 29.24 40.32
CA LEU A 53 -3.58 29.26 39.01
C LEU A 53 -5.03 29.73 39.09
N LYS A 54 -5.43 30.62 38.17
CA LYS A 54 -6.78 31.20 38.09
C LYS A 54 -7.82 30.26 37.47
N GLY A 55 -7.36 29.21 36.79
CA GLY A 55 -8.20 28.20 36.17
C GLY A 55 -7.37 27.12 35.50
N LEU A 56 -7.96 25.96 35.26
CA LEU A 56 -7.33 24.87 34.51
C LEU A 56 -8.39 24.01 33.84
N THR A 57 -8.03 23.38 32.73
CA THR A 57 -8.89 22.41 32.03
C THR A 57 -8.19 21.06 32.01
N VAL A 58 -8.87 19.99 32.42
CA VAL A 58 -8.33 18.62 32.33
C VAL A 58 -8.96 17.91 31.14
N TYR A 59 -8.14 17.19 30.39
CA TYR A 59 -8.60 16.25 29.37
C TYR A 59 -7.95 14.89 29.61
N ARG A 60 -8.77 13.88 29.94
CA ARG A 60 -8.31 12.49 30.04
C ARG A 60 -8.52 11.79 28.71
N ASP A 61 -7.48 11.16 28.20
CA ASP A 61 -7.58 10.42 26.94
C ASP A 61 -8.69 9.35 27.00
N GLY A 62 -9.46 9.20 25.93
CA GLY A 62 -10.64 8.33 25.87
C GLY A 62 -11.85 8.79 26.70
N SER A 63 -11.86 10.01 27.25
CA SER A 63 -13.04 10.53 27.98
C SER A 63 -14.19 10.99 27.08
N ARG A 64 -14.00 11.03 25.75
CA ARG A 64 -15.03 11.35 24.74
C ARG A 64 -15.06 10.25 23.68
N GLN A 65 -16.27 9.88 23.22
CA GLN A 65 -16.49 8.80 22.25
C GLN A 65 -15.92 9.13 20.86
N GLU A 66 -15.95 10.41 20.46
CA GLU A 66 -15.35 10.89 19.22
C GLU A 66 -14.10 11.71 19.53
N GLN A 67 -12.94 11.18 19.13
CA GLN A 67 -11.66 11.89 19.14
C GLN A 67 -11.26 12.18 17.70
N VAL A 68 -11.07 13.47 17.38
CA VAL A 68 -10.66 13.92 16.03
C VAL A 68 -9.19 13.53 15.73
N ILE A 69 -8.42 13.19 16.77
CA ILE A 69 -7.03 12.74 16.69
C ILE A 69 -6.89 11.51 17.59
N LYS A 70 -7.02 10.32 17.03
CA LYS A 70 -6.68 9.08 17.73
C LYS A 70 -5.16 8.90 17.66
N VAL A 71 -4.48 8.95 18.80
CA VAL A 71 -3.12 8.40 18.88
C VAL A 71 -3.29 6.88 18.86
N ALA A 72 -3.07 6.26 17.71
CA ALA A 72 -3.09 4.80 17.61
C ALA A 72 -2.05 4.24 18.58
N LYS A 73 -2.48 3.63 19.69
CA LYS A 73 -1.65 2.67 20.42
C LYS A 73 -1.50 1.45 19.51
N SER A 74 -0.45 1.42 18.70
CA SER A 74 0.05 0.19 18.12
C SER A 74 0.75 -0.59 19.23
N GLU A 75 0.12 -1.66 19.69
CA GLU A 75 0.80 -2.71 20.43
C GLU A 75 1.76 -3.44 19.46
N GLY A 76 3.05 -3.52 19.81
CA GLY A 76 3.97 -4.47 19.17
C GLY A 76 4.84 -3.99 18.00
N GLY A 77 5.14 -2.70 17.86
CA GLY A 77 6.18 -2.23 16.93
C GLY A 77 7.00 -1.11 17.54
N GLU A 78 8.33 -1.12 17.36
CA GLU A 78 9.24 -0.07 17.83
C GLU A 78 8.65 1.34 17.54
N ARG A 79 8.36 2.09 18.60
CA ARG A 79 7.87 3.47 18.50
C ARG A 79 8.96 4.32 17.85
N ARG A 80 8.80 4.60 16.56
CA ARG A 80 9.59 5.61 15.85
C ARG A 80 9.40 6.97 16.55
N LYS A 81 10.50 7.63 16.88
CA LYS A 81 10.49 8.96 17.50
C LYS A 81 9.69 9.94 16.62
N PRO A 82 8.69 10.67 17.17
CA PRO A 82 7.99 11.71 16.43
C PRO A 82 8.99 12.83 16.10
N GLY A 83 9.31 12.99 14.81
CA GLY A 83 10.25 14.02 14.35
C GLY A 83 11.15 13.62 13.19
N THR A 84 11.16 12.35 12.77
CA THR A 84 11.81 11.95 11.52
C THR A 84 10.75 11.42 10.56
N LEU A 85 10.46 12.17 9.48
CA LEU A 85 9.69 11.71 8.31
C LEU A 85 10.55 10.70 7.52
N ALA A 86 11.04 9.66 8.21
CA ALA A 86 11.84 8.61 7.61
C ALA A 86 10.90 7.53 7.06
N PRO A 87 11.00 7.17 5.77
CA PRO A 87 10.13 6.17 5.20
C PRO A 87 10.32 4.82 5.89
N ARG A 88 9.26 4.01 5.99
CA ARG A 88 9.33 2.61 6.44
C ARG A 88 10.41 1.84 5.67
N PRO A 89 11.23 0.98 6.31
CA PRO A 89 12.18 0.14 5.58
C PRO A 89 11.41 -0.78 4.65
N ARG A 90 12.04 -1.15 3.52
CA ARG A 90 11.40 -2.02 2.55
C ARG A 90 11.56 -3.48 2.99
N PRO A 91 10.46 -4.23 3.21
CA PRO A 91 10.56 -5.66 3.48
C PRO A 91 10.98 -6.41 2.21
N ASN A 92 11.51 -7.63 2.38
CA ASN A 92 11.88 -8.49 1.25
C ASN A 92 10.65 -8.98 0.46
N ILE A 93 9.49 -9.06 1.12
CA ILE A 93 8.25 -9.58 0.55
C ILE A 93 7.12 -8.62 0.89
N THR A 94 6.34 -8.23 -0.12
CA THR A 94 5.10 -7.44 0.01
C THR A 94 3.95 -8.20 -0.65
N ARG A 95 2.72 -7.96 -0.21
CA ARG A 95 1.51 -8.53 -0.86
C ARG A 95 0.76 -7.42 -1.56
N GLY A 96 0.27 -7.68 -2.77
CA GLY A 96 -0.39 -6.62 -3.53
C GLY A 96 -1.23 -7.12 -4.68
N ARG A 97 -1.89 -6.18 -5.34
CA ARG A 97 -2.76 -6.43 -6.50
C ARG A 97 -2.41 -5.47 -7.61
N THR A 98 -2.50 -5.94 -8.84
CA THR A 98 -2.33 -5.10 -10.03
C THR A 98 -3.69 -4.81 -10.64
N ILE A 99 -4.03 -3.53 -10.74
CA ILE A 99 -5.26 -3.05 -11.37
C ILE A 99 -4.89 -2.50 -12.75
N LYS A 100 -5.52 -3.07 -13.79
CA LYS A 100 -5.43 -2.55 -15.15
C LYS A 100 -6.44 -1.41 -15.33
N MET A 101 -5.97 -0.28 -15.84
CA MET A 101 -6.74 0.92 -16.14
C MET A 101 -6.43 1.35 -17.58
N VAL A 102 -7.45 1.60 -18.40
CA VAL A 102 -7.25 2.16 -19.75
C VAL A 102 -7.10 3.69 -19.66
N THR A 103 -6.07 4.25 -20.28
CA THR A 103 -5.81 5.70 -20.31
C THR A 103 -5.61 6.17 -21.75
N GLU A 104 -5.55 7.49 -21.98
CA GLU A 104 -5.24 8.04 -23.31
C GLU A 104 -3.87 7.59 -23.83
N MET A 105 -2.93 7.27 -22.92
CA MET A 105 -1.59 6.82 -23.22
C MET A 105 -1.49 5.29 -23.38
N GLY A 106 -2.63 4.59 -23.41
CA GLY A 106 -2.72 3.14 -23.46
C GLY A 106 -3.02 2.49 -22.11
N ASN A 107 -2.72 1.19 -22.01
CA ASN A 107 -2.99 0.42 -20.80
C ASN A 107 -2.04 0.82 -19.68
N CYS A 108 -2.58 1.23 -18.54
CA CYS A 108 -1.86 1.53 -17.31
C CYS A 108 -2.07 0.39 -16.31
N TYR A 109 -0.98 -0.22 -15.86
CA TYR A 109 -0.98 -1.26 -14.84
C TYR A 109 -0.49 -0.66 -13.54
N ILE A 110 -1.35 -0.66 -12.53
CA ILE A 110 -1.07 -0.04 -11.23
C ILE A 110 -1.01 -1.16 -10.19
N THR A 111 0.19 -1.48 -9.74
CA THR A 111 0.45 -2.48 -8.71
C THR A 111 0.50 -1.80 -7.35
N ILE A 112 -0.44 -2.15 -6.48
CA ILE A 112 -0.56 -1.60 -5.14
C ILE A 112 -0.17 -2.69 -4.15
N ASN A 113 0.87 -2.43 -3.37
CA ASN A 113 1.45 -3.36 -2.41
C ASN A 113 1.22 -2.86 -0.97
N GLU A 114 1.06 -3.82 -0.07
CA GLU A 114 0.88 -3.64 1.36
C GLU A 114 1.92 -4.45 2.15
N ASP A 115 2.26 -3.92 3.32
CA ASP A 115 3.01 -4.61 4.36
C ASP A 115 2.09 -4.92 5.56
N GLU A 116 2.68 -5.35 6.67
CA GLU A 116 1.95 -5.65 7.93
C GLU A 116 1.21 -4.45 8.52
N TYR A 117 1.56 -3.23 8.11
CA TYR A 117 0.99 -1.98 8.60
C TYR A 117 0.06 -1.31 7.56
N GLY A 118 -0.19 -1.96 6.41
CA GLY A 118 -1.10 -1.51 5.35
C GLY A 118 -0.38 -1.05 4.08
N LEU A 119 -1.02 -0.16 3.30
CA LEU A 119 -0.50 0.37 2.04
C LEU A 119 0.95 0.83 2.15
N PHE A 120 1.82 0.23 1.34
CA PHE A 120 3.26 0.40 1.43
C PHE A 120 3.84 1.08 0.18
N GLU A 121 3.54 0.58 -1.02
CA GLU A 121 4.11 1.12 -2.26
C GLU A 121 3.18 0.95 -3.46
N VAL A 122 3.41 1.76 -4.49
CA VAL A 122 2.65 1.75 -5.73
C VAL A 122 3.62 1.77 -6.92
N PHE A 123 3.52 0.77 -7.78
CA PHE A 123 4.20 0.75 -9.08
C PHE A 123 3.22 1.01 -10.19
N ILE A 124 3.66 1.77 -11.18
CA ILE A 124 2.84 2.15 -12.31
C ILE A 124 3.62 1.84 -13.58
N HIS A 125 3.01 1.05 -14.45
CA HIS A 125 3.58 0.70 -15.73
C HIS A 125 2.61 1.08 -16.85
N LEU A 126 3.02 2.00 -17.71
CA LEU A 126 2.26 2.40 -18.89
C LEU A 126 2.72 1.60 -20.10
N GLY A 127 1.84 0.75 -20.62
CA GLY A 127 2.09 -0.04 -21.82
C GLY A 127 2.13 0.83 -23.06
N LYS A 128 3.15 0.61 -23.92
CA LYS A 128 3.38 1.32 -25.19
C LYS A 128 3.49 2.85 -25.06
N SER A 129 3.92 3.35 -23.91
CA SER A 129 4.19 4.77 -23.70
C SER A 129 5.62 5.12 -24.11
N GLY A 130 5.81 6.25 -24.79
CA GLY A 130 7.15 6.77 -25.12
C GLY A 130 7.95 7.12 -23.85
N SER A 131 9.25 7.38 -24.01
CA SER A 131 10.21 7.49 -22.88
C SER A 131 9.82 8.52 -21.82
N SER A 132 9.40 9.73 -22.21
CA SER A 132 9.11 10.83 -21.28
C SER A 132 7.89 10.55 -20.39
N ALA A 133 6.80 10.03 -20.97
CA ALA A 133 5.58 9.73 -20.22
C ALA A 133 5.81 8.62 -19.18
N MET A 134 6.60 7.61 -19.54
CA MET A 134 6.99 6.55 -18.62
C MET A 134 7.89 7.10 -17.49
N ALA A 135 8.85 7.97 -17.80
CA ALA A 135 9.74 8.57 -16.80
C ALA A 135 8.98 9.40 -15.75
N PHE A 136 8.05 10.26 -16.16
CA PHE A 136 7.21 11.00 -15.22
C PHE A 136 6.29 10.09 -14.41
N THR A 137 5.77 9.04 -15.02
CA THR A 137 4.89 8.08 -14.34
C THR A 137 5.63 7.27 -13.28
N GLU A 138 6.87 6.87 -13.58
CA GLU A 138 7.74 6.22 -12.59
C GLU A 138 8.07 7.18 -11.44
N ALA A 139 8.38 8.45 -11.74
CA ALA A 139 8.63 9.47 -10.73
C ALA A 139 7.41 9.64 -9.81
N ILE A 140 6.20 9.70 -10.36
CA ILE A 140 4.95 9.76 -9.59
C ILE A 140 4.81 8.53 -8.70
N GLY A 141 5.03 7.32 -9.22
CA GLY A 141 4.96 6.07 -8.42
C GLY A 141 5.95 6.05 -7.26
N ARG A 142 7.19 6.51 -7.50
CA ARG A 142 8.23 6.63 -6.46
C ARG A 142 7.84 7.65 -5.39
N LEU A 143 7.27 8.79 -5.76
CA LEU A 143 6.82 9.82 -4.82
C LEU A 143 5.63 9.35 -3.99
N ILE A 144 4.66 8.67 -4.61
CA ILE A 144 3.52 8.07 -3.89
C ILE A 144 4.01 7.01 -2.92
N SER A 145 4.91 6.14 -3.35
CA SER A 145 5.50 5.11 -2.48
C SER A 145 6.28 5.71 -1.31
N LEU A 146 7.02 6.80 -1.55
CA LEU A 146 7.69 7.54 -0.49
C LEU A 146 6.69 8.15 0.50
N ALA A 147 5.60 8.74 0.00
CA ALA A 147 4.55 9.34 0.83
C ALA A 147 3.86 8.29 1.71
N LEU A 148 3.46 7.15 1.13
CA LEU A 148 2.85 6.03 1.86
C LEU A 148 3.80 5.45 2.91
N ARG A 149 5.08 5.29 2.57
CA ARG A 149 6.10 4.84 3.54
C ARG A 149 6.37 5.85 4.64
N SER A 150 6.13 7.14 4.40
CA SER A 150 6.34 8.22 5.37
C SER A 150 5.11 8.50 6.23
N GLY A 151 4.04 7.70 6.09
CA GLY A 151 2.82 7.82 6.91
C GLY A 151 1.80 8.83 6.38
N VAL A 152 1.91 9.26 5.13
CA VAL A 152 0.88 10.10 4.49
C VAL A 152 -0.38 9.27 4.28
N SER A 153 -1.54 9.83 4.65
CA SER A 153 -2.83 9.19 4.47
C SER A 153 -3.10 8.88 2.99
N PRO A 154 -3.47 7.64 2.63
CA PRO A 154 -3.88 7.29 1.26
C PRO A 154 -5.02 8.15 0.72
N GLN A 155 -5.95 8.56 1.59
CA GLN A 155 -7.07 9.43 1.24
C GLN A 155 -6.61 10.82 0.78
N GLU A 156 -5.57 11.37 1.39
CA GLU A 156 -5.01 12.65 0.98
C GLU A 156 -4.29 12.53 -0.38
N ILE A 157 -3.57 11.43 -0.62
CA ILE A 157 -2.95 11.17 -1.92
C ILE A 157 -4.02 11.06 -3.01
N ILE A 158 -5.08 10.29 -2.76
CA ILE A 158 -6.22 10.15 -3.68
C ILE A 158 -6.81 11.52 -3.99
N LYS A 159 -7.06 12.35 -2.96
CA LYS A 159 -7.64 13.69 -3.12
C LYS A 159 -6.78 14.61 -3.99
N GLN A 160 -5.45 14.51 -3.93
CA GLN A 160 -4.55 15.29 -4.78
C GLN A 160 -4.54 14.81 -6.24
N LEU A 161 -4.66 13.50 -6.48
CA LEU A 161 -4.53 12.92 -7.82
C LEU A 161 -5.87 12.84 -8.58
N LYS A 162 -6.98 12.70 -7.85
CA LYS A 162 -8.32 12.50 -8.42
C LYS A 162 -8.78 13.73 -9.19
N GLY A 163 -9.23 13.52 -10.42
CA GLY A 163 -9.76 14.57 -11.27
C GLY A 163 -8.72 15.38 -12.02
N ILE A 164 -7.42 15.06 -11.92
CA ILE A 164 -6.41 15.61 -12.83
C ILE A 164 -6.77 15.18 -14.26
N LYS A 165 -6.94 16.15 -15.15
CA LYS A 165 -7.37 15.90 -16.53
C LYS A 165 -6.24 16.07 -17.51
N SER A 166 -6.24 15.22 -18.52
CA SER A 166 -5.43 15.39 -19.71
C SER A 166 -6.32 15.67 -20.93
N SER A 167 -5.75 15.60 -22.12
CA SER A 167 -6.42 15.91 -23.38
C SER A 167 -7.66 15.05 -23.65
N THR A 168 -7.59 13.75 -23.40
CA THR A 168 -8.64 12.82 -23.81
C THR A 168 -9.07 11.90 -22.66
N PRO A 169 -10.27 12.10 -22.06
CA PRO A 169 -10.80 11.16 -21.09
C PRO A 169 -11.13 9.81 -21.76
N THR A 170 -10.77 8.73 -21.09
CA THR A 170 -11.00 7.36 -21.56
C THR A 170 -11.98 6.64 -20.65
N ARG A 171 -12.95 5.94 -21.21
CA ARG A 171 -13.96 5.21 -20.45
C ARG A 171 -13.53 3.75 -20.26
N GLN A 172 -13.60 3.25 -19.03
CA GLN A 172 -13.32 1.87 -18.67
C GLN A 172 -14.48 0.95 -19.03
N ASP A 173 -14.22 -0.35 -19.10
CA ASP A 173 -15.23 -1.40 -19.27
C ASP A 173 -16.27 -1.40 -18.13
N THR A 174 -15.86 -0.99 -16.92
CA THR A 174 -16.75 -0.85 -15.76
C THR A 174 -17.69 0.36 -15.85
N GLY A 175 -17.58 1.18 -16.91
CA GLY A 175 -18.35 2.41 -17.08
C GLY A 175 -17.70 3.65 -16.47
N ASP A 176 -16.68 3.48 -15.63
CA ASP A 176 -15.93 4.60 -15.02
C ASP A 176 -15.17 5.39 -16.09
N VAL A 177 -15.21 6.72 -16.03
CA VAL A 177 -14.36 7.57 -16.89
C VAL A 177 -13.04 7.81 -16.19
N VAL A 178 -11.91 7.74 -16.87
CA VAL A 178 -10.55 8.07 -16.39
C VAL A 178 -10.02 9.26 -17.19
N PHE A 179 -9.58 10.31 -16.50
CA PHE A 179 -9.21 11.57 -17.13
C PHE A 179 -7.71 11.68 -17.48
N SER A 180 -6.85 10.95 -16.79
CA SER A 180 -5.39 10.97 -16.97
C SER A 180 -4.73 9.80 -16.21
N VAL A 181 -3.40 9.66 -16.34
CA VAL A 181 -2.62 8.67 -15.57
C VAL A 181 -2.69 8.95 -14.06
N PRO A 182 -2.47 10.18 -13.55
CA PRO A 182 -2.71 10.51 -12.13
C PRO A 182 -4.11 10.13 -11.63
N ASP A 183 -5.15 10.47 -12.41
CA ASP A 183 -6.52 10.16 -12.04
C ASP A 183 -6.79 8.64 -12.07
N ALA A 184 -6.12 7.89 -12.95
CA ALA A 184 -6.14 6.43 -12.96
C ALA A 184 -5.56 5.86 -11.66
N ILE A 185 -4.43 6.41 -11.18
CA ILE A 185 -3.81 5.97 -9.93
C ILE A 185 -4.75 6.24 -8.74
N ALA A 186 -5.38 7.41 -8.70
CA ALA A 186 -6.34 7.76 -7.65
C ALA A 186 -7.51 6.76 -7.61
N LYS A 187 -8.08 6.44 -8.77
CA LYS A 187 -9.20 5.48 -8.88
C LYS A 187 -8.78 4.06 -8.57
N ALA A 188 -7.57 3.65 -8.95
CA ALA A 188 -7.02 2.35 -8.57
C ALA A 188 -6.85 2.24 -7.04
N LEU A 189 -6.31 3.28 -6.39
CA LEU A 189 -6.19 3.34 -4.93
C LEU A 189 -7.56 3.32 -4.24
N GLU A 190 -8.55 4.06 -4.74
CA GLU A 190 -9.92 4.00 -4.22
C GLU A 190 -10.54 2.60 -4.36
N LYS A 191 -10.38 1.95 -5.51
CA LYS A 191 -10.85 0.58 -5.75
C LYS A 191 -10.17 -0.41 -4.82
N TYR A 192 -8.88 -0.23 -4.58
CA TYR A 192 -8.10 -1.06 -3.67
C TYR A 192 -8.62 -0.93 -2.22
N LEU A 193 -8.80 0.30 -1.74
CA LEU A 193 -9.29 0.59 -0.39
C LEU A 193 -10.73 0.12 -0.14
N LYS A 194 -11.59 0.16 -1.17
CA LYS A 194 -12.98 -0.30 -1.07
C LYS A 194 -13.09 -1.82 -0.94
N GLY A 195 -12.01 -2.57 -1.15
CA GLY A 195 -12.02 -4.03 -1.06
C GLY A 195 -12.81 -4.65 -2.21
N GLY A 196 -12.21 -4.71 -3.40
CA GLY A 196 -12.72 -5.58 -4.47
C GLY A 196 -12.45 -7.04 -4.14
N GLU A 197 -13.41 -7.92 -4.45
CA GLU A 197 -13.19 -9.37 -4.49
C GLU A 197 -12.10 -9.66 -5.52
N GLN A 198 -10.92 -10.02 -5.04
CA GLN A 198 -10.10 -10.91 -5.84
C GLN A 198 -10.84 -12.24 -5.76
N LEU A 199 -11.32 -12.77 -6.89
CA LEU A 199 -11.65 -14.20 -6.92
C LEU A 199 -10.44 -14.89 -6.31
N GLU A 200 -10.63 -15.57 -5.18
CA GLU A 200 -9.64 -16.51 -4.71
C GLU A 200 -9.30 -17.35 -5.94
N LEU A 201 -8.00 -17.46 -6.26
CA LEU A 201 -7.55 -18.61 -7.02
C LEU A 201 -8.18 -19.78 -6.28
N LEU A 202 -9.23 -20.36 -6.87
CA LEU A 202 -9.97 -21.46 -6.27
C LEU A 202 -8.89 -22.34 -5.67
N PRO A 203 -8.94 -22.67 -4.36
CA PRO A 203 -7.98 -23.59 -3.83
C PRO A 203 -8.01 -24.75 -4.82
N SER A 204 -6.84 -25.11 -5.34
CA SER A 204 -6.65 -26.36 -6.04
C SER A 204 -6.91 -27.45 -5.02
N LYS A 205 -8.18 -27.59 -4.59
CA LYS A 205 -8.78 -28.88 -4.43
C LYS A 205 -8.43 -29.53 -5.73
N SER A 206 -7.49 -30.47 -5.65
CA SER A 206 -7.34 -31.60 -6.54
C SER A 206 -8.71 -32.27 -6.69
N ARG A 207 -9.67 -31.58 -7.30
CA ARG A 207 -10.63 -32.23 -8.15
C ARG A 207 -9.74 -32.73 -9.26
N SER A 208 -9.41 -34.00 -9.17
CA SER A 208 -9.19 -34.86 -10.31
C SER A 208 -10.35 -34.62 -11.29
N LEU A 209 -10.33 -33.49 -11.99
CA LEU A 209 -10.93 -33.37 -13.28
C LEU A 209 -10.07 -34.32 -14.10
N MET A 210 -10.54 -35.56 -14.20
CA MET A 210 -10.07 -36.45 -15.24
C MET A 210 -10.34 -35.71 -16.54
N PHE A 211 -9.33 -34.98 -17.02
CA PHE A 211 -9.21 -34.68 -18.43
C PHE A 211 -9.20 -36.05 -19.09
N ARG A 212 -10.35 -36.47 -19.62
CA ARG A 212 -10.36 -37.61 -20.53
C ARG A 212 -9.49 -37.19 -21.70
N PRO A 213 -8.36 -37.87 -21.96
CA PRO A 213 -7.57 -37.60 -23.14
C PRO A 213 -8.50 -37.79 -24.35
N ILE A 214 -8.43 -36.89 -25.32
CA ILE A 214 -9.16 -37.00 -26.60
C ILE A 214 -8.63 -38.19 -27.43
N LEU A 215 -7.54 -38.82 -27.02
CA LEU A 215 -6.98 -40.00 -27.65
C LEU A 215 -7.55 -41.27 -27.02
N LYS A 216 -8.32 -42.02 -27.82
CA LYS A 216 -8.74 -43.37 -27.47
C LYS A 216 -7.50 -44.28 -27.33
N PRO A 217 -7.44 -45.15 -26.31
CA PRO A 217 -6.43 -46.19 -26.26
C PRO A 217 -6.74 -47.20 -27.37
N GLY A 218 -5.94 -47.16 -28.44
CA GLY A 218 -5.81 -48.23 -29.41
C GLY A 218 -4.86 -49.29 -28.84
N ASN A 219 -5.30 -50.54 -28.90
CA ASN A 219 -4.62 -51.72 -28.36
C ASN A 219 -3.11 -51.77 -28.65
N GLU A 220 -2.43 -52.26 -27.62
CA GLU A 220 -1.11 -52.88 -27.63
C GLU A 220 -0.79 -53.57 -28.97
N LYS A 221 0.30 -53.13 -29.58
CA LYS A 221 1.36 -53.99 -30.12
C LYS A 221 2.66 -53.20 -30.15
N GLU A 222 3.69 -53.88 -29.69
CA GLU A 222 5.09 -53.48 -29.56
C GLU A 222 5.59 -52.70 -30.78
N ASP A 223 6.22 -51.54 -30.56
CA ASP A 223 7.43 -51.22 -31.32
C ASP A 223 8.33 -50.25 -30.54
N SER A 224 9.61 -50.55 -30.60
CA SER A 224 10.72 -49.93 -29.89
C SER A 224 11.08 -48.53 -30.41
N GLY A 225 11.31 -47.60 -29.49
CA GLY A 225 12.36 -46.58 -29.62
C GLY A 225 12.07 -45.31 -30.45
N ARG A 226 11.98 -44.17 -29.76
CA ARG A 226 12.88 -43.00 -29.87
C ARG A 226 12.26 -41.81 -29.12
N GLU A 227 12.99 -41.28 -28.13
CA GLU A 227 12.70 -39.99 -27.50
C GLU A 227 12.58 -38.92 -28.59
N GLN A 228 11.51 -38.14 -28.58
CA GLN A 228 11.33 -37.05 -29.54
C GLN A 228 12.22 -35.88 -29.10
N ASP A 229 13.30 -35.63 -29.85
CA ASP A 229 14.21 -34.50 -29.62
C ASP A 229 13.48 -33.17 -29.87
N LEU A 230 13.17 -32.46 -28.78
CA LEU A 230 12.56 -31.13 -28.81
C LEU A 230 13.65 -30.05 -28.95
N CYS A 231 13.35 -29.00 -29.70
CA CYS A 231 14.23 -27.87 -29.90
C CYS A 231 14.46 -27.13 -28.56
N PRO A 232 15.72 -26.91 -28.14
CA PRO A 232 16.01 -26.24 -26.88
C PRO A 232 15.69 -24.75 -26.88
N GLU A 233 15.55 -24.11 -28.04
CA GLU A 233 15.27 -22.68 -28.13
C GLU A 233 13.78 -22.33 -28.14
N CYS A 234 12.94 -23.17 -28.75
CA CYS A 234 11.51 -22.86 -28.92
C CYS A 234 10.56 -24.02 -28.54
N GLY A 235 11.07 -25.20 -28.23
CA GLY A 235 10.26 -26.39 -27.93
C GLY A 235 9.59 -27.02 -29.16
N GLY A 236 9.89 -26.54 -30.38
CA GLY A 236 9.44 -27.14 -31.63
C GLY A 236 10.07 -28.52 -31.89
N VAL A 237 9.50 -29.31 -32.79
CA VAL A 237 10.03 -30.64 -33.11
C VAL A 237 11.29 -30.52 -33.97
N LEU A 238 12.37 -31.20 -33.60
CA LEU A 238 13.57 -31.27 -34.42
C LEU A 238 13.42 -32.33 -35.51
N VAL A 239 13.84 -31.99 -36.72
CA VAL A 239 13.86 -32.89 -37.87
C VAL A 239 15.31 -33.14 -38.25
N TYR A 240 15.71 -34.41 -38.32
CA TYR A 240 17.05 -34.79 -38.75
C TYR A 240 17.12 -34.80 -40.28
N GLN A 241 17.91 -33.89 -40.86
CA GLN A 241 18.15 -33.79 -42.30
C GLN A 241 19.63 -33.44 -42.54
N GLU A 242 20.21 -34.03 -43.58
CA GLU A 242 21.59 -33.75 -44.02
C GLU A 242 22.68 -33.88 -42.93
N GLY A 243 22.48 -34.76 -41.93
CA GLY A 243 23.45 -34.95 -40.84
C GLY A 243 23.24 -34.02 -39.64
N CYS A 244 22.20 -33.18 -39.65
CA CYS A 244 21.91 -32.24 -38.57
C CYS A 244 20.45 -32.28 -38.14
N TYR A 245 20.22 -32.14 -36.83
CA TYR A 245 18.91 -31.86 -36.28
C TYR A 245 18.56 -30.39 -36.49
N THR A 246 17.51 -30.11 -37.26
CA THR A 246 17.08 -28.75 -37.59
C THR A 246 15.66 -28.49 -37.11
N CYS A 247 15.44 -27.36 -36.46
CA CYS A 247 14.13 -26.87 -36.05
C CYS A 247 13.54 -25.99 -37.15
N MET A 248 12.39 -26.40 -37.69
CA MET A 248 11.69 -25.62 -38.73
C MET A 248 11.02 -24.36 -38.20
N ASP A 249 10.79 -24.26 -36.88
CA ASP A 249 10.06 -23.13 -36.28
C ASP A 249 10.96 -21.93 -35.95
N CYS A 250 12.24 -22.17 -35.62
CA CYS A 250 13.17 -21.10 -35.22
C CYS A 250 14.52 -21.11 -35.94
N GLY A 251 14.80 -22.14 -36.74
CA GLY A 251 16.06 -22.26 -37.48
C GLY A 251 17.25 -22.78 -36.67
N TYR A 252 17.04 -23.20 -35.42
CA TYR A 252 18.06 -23.88 -34.62
C TYR A 252 18.55 -25.14 -35.33
N SER A 253 19.87 -25.32 -35.46
CA SER A 253 20.47 -26.52 -36.04
C SER A 253 21.59 -27.06 -35.15
N LYS A 254 21.65 -28.39 -34.99
CA LYS A 254 22.70 -29.10 -34.28
C LYS A 254 23.12 -30.33 -35.08
N CYS A 255 24.34 -30.30 -35.62
CA CYS A 255 24.95 -31.43 -36.31
C CYS A 255 25.66 -32.34 -35.32
N GLU A 256 25.68 -33.64 -35.60
CA GLU A 256 26.61 -34.57 -34.92
C GLU A 256 28.02 -34.46 -35.50
#